data_AF-A0AB38D8A7-F1
#
_entry.id   AF-A0AB38D8A7-F1
#
_cell.length_a   1.000
_cell.length_b   1.000
_cell.length_c   1.000
_cell.angle_alpha   90.00
_cell.angle_beta   90.00
_cell.angle_gamma   90.00
#
_symmetry.space_group_name_H-M   'P 1'
#
loop_
_entity.id
_entity.type
_entity.pdbx_description
1 polymer ?
#
loop_
_entity_poly.entity_id
_entity_poly.type
_entity_poly.pdbx_seq_one_letter_code
_entity_poly.pdbx_strand_id
1 'polypeptide(L)'
;MNAASKPTGLQVGSTRPLSRAERRAQAARVTADDTTTGDETPTESQPRNAEIPAAPVVVSPSPGGEEKAQPAGPVQLKTRQRKSPFATQLHAGTLARLEWIKAHGYVITDTVDEAINRYLDDAGIPKPDRNDRMP
;
A
#
# COMPACT_ATOMS: atom_id res chain seq x y z
N MET A 1 5.23 73.07 15.33
CA MET A 1 6.37 72.18 15.04
C MET A 1 5.92 70.77 15.37
N ASN A 2 5.58 69.93 14.39
CA ASN A 2 5.06 68.57 14.63
C ASN A 2 6.09 67.54 14.17
N ALA A 3 6.50 66.69 15.12
CA ALA A 3 7.56 65.70 14.98
C ALA A 3 7.15 64.55 14.05
N ALA A 4 7.97 64.27 13.03
CA ALA A 4 7.83 63.10 12.17
C ALA A 4 8.47 61.89 12.87
N SER A 5 7.64 61.02 13.45
CA SER A 5 8.07 59.70 13.91
C SER A 5 7.92 58.70 12.75
N LYS A 6 9.03 58.27 12.14
CA LYS A 6 9.06 57.14 11.20
C LYS A 6 9.59 55.91 11.93
N PRO A 7 8.98 54.72 11.79
CA PRO A 7 9.43 53.54 12.51
C PRO A 7 10.72 52.99 11.90
N THR A 8 11.76 52.86 12.72
CA THR A 8 12.93 52.03 12.46
C THR A 8 12.51 50.57 12.66
N GLY A 9 11.96 49.97 11.60
CA GLY A 9 11.72 48.53 11.54
C GLY A 9 12.85 47.83 10.79
N LEU A 10 13.36 46.72 11.34
CA LEU A 10 14.32 45.85 10.67
C LEU A 10 13.65 45.23 9.42
N GLN A 11 14.11 45.60 8.22
CA GLN A 11 13.61 45.03 6.97
C GLN A 11 14.07 43.57 6.84
N VAL A 12 13.22 42.65 7.26
CA VAL A 12 13.40 41.23 6.96
C VAL A 12 13.06 41.04 5.48
N GLY A 13 14.08 40.74 4.67
CA GLY A 13 13.91 40.43 3.25
C GLY A 13 12.83 39.36 3.08
N SER A 14 11.86 39.66 2.21
CA SER A 14 10.74 38.78 1.86
C SER A 14 11.21 37.32 1.66
N THR A 15 10.93 36.44 2.63
CA THR A 15 11.19 34.98 2.55
C THR A 15 10.14 34.29 1.67
N ARG A 16 9.84 34.86 0.49
CA ARG A 16 8.93 34.23 -0.46
C ARG A 16 9.58 32.91 -0.92
N PRO A 17 8.96 31.76 -0.67
CA PRO A 17 9.48 30.49 -1.17
C PRO A 17 9.49 30.52 -2.70
N LEU A 18 10.58 30.03 -3.29
CA LEU A 18 10.73 29.87 -4.74
C LEU A 18 9.49 29.15 -5.31
N SER A 19 8.82 29.81 -6.25
CA SER A 19 7.62 29.28 -6.90
C SER A 19 7.92 27.93 -7.54
N ARG A 20 6.90 27.05 -7.63
CA ARG A 20 7.01 25.74 -8.29
C ARG A 20 7.51 25.87 -9.74
N ALA A 21 7.15 26.96 -10.43
CA ALA A 21 7.60 27.25 -11.78
C ALA A 21 9.12 27.46 -11.85
N GLU A 22 9.67 28.16 -10.86
CA GLU A 22 11.10 28.49 -10.79
C GLU A 22 11.95 27.28 -10.42
N ARG A 23 11.44 26.41 -9.53
CA ARG A 23 12.06 25.10 -9.25
C ARG A 23 12.13 24.20 -10.49
N ARG A 24 11.12 24.23 -11.35
CA ARG A 24 11.12 23.48 -12.63
C ARG A 24 12.11 24.05 -13.63
N ALA A 25 12.22 25.38 -13.71
CA ALA A 25 13.19 26.04 -14.59
C ALA A 25 14.64 25.72 -14.20
N GLN A 26 14.93 25.59 -12.90
CA GLN A 26 16.26 25.20 -12.41
C GLN A 26 16.61 23.73 -12.72
N ALA A 27 15.65 22.81 -12.61
CA ALA A 27 15.86 21.41 -12.97
C ALA A 27 16.15 21.21 -14.48
N ALA A 28 15.59 22.05 -15.33
CA ALA A 28 15.83 22.01 -16.78
C ALA A 28 17.24 22.49 -17.20
N ARG A 29 17.99 23.12 -16.28
CA ARG A 29 19.37 23.60 -16.53
C ARG A 29 20.45 22.61 -16.09
N VAL A 30 20.08 21.50 -15.45
CA VAL A 30 21.05 20.48 -15.04
C VAL A 30 21.38 19.61 -16.25
N THR A 31 22.43 19.99 -16.96
CA THR A 31 23.06 19.15 -17.99
C THR A 31 23.82 18.02 -17.31
N ALA A 32 23.54 16.78 -17.71
CA ALA A 32 24.27 15.60 -17.29
C ALA A 32 25.64 15.59 -17.99
N ASP A 33 26.64 16.16 -17.33
CA ASP A 33 28.04 15.88 -17.64
C ASP A 33 28.73 15.55 -16.31
N ASP A 34 28.62 14.28 -15.91
CA ASP A 34 29.78 13.50 -15.47
C ASP A 34 29.39 12.01 -15.50
N THR A 35 29.85 11.32 -16.55
CA THR A 35 29.84 9.86 -16.68
C THR A 35 31.29 9.44 -16.71
N THR A 36 31.75 8.62 -15.74
CA THR A 36 32.99 7.78 -15.72
C THR A 36 33.19 7.36 -14.26
N THR A 37 33.45 6.12 -13.82
CA THR A 37 33.68 4.79 -14.40
C THR A 37 33.79 3.81 -13.22
N GLY A 38 33.47 2.53 -13.45
CA GLY A 38 33.67 1.42 -12.51
C GLY A 38 32.65 0.32 -12.81
N ASP A 39 32.72 -0.33 -13.96
CA ASP A 39 33.61 -1.47 -14.26
C ASP A 39 33.24 -2.71 -13.41
N GLU A 40 32.46 -3.62 -13.98
CA GLU A 40 32.94 -4.96 -14.38
C GLU A 40 31.77 -5.90 -14.72
N THR A 41 32.11 -6.81 -15.62
CA THR A 41 31.36 -7.61 -16.58
C THR A 41 30.80 -8.96 -16.04
N PRO A 42 30.01 -9.71 -16.85
CA PRO A 42 29.07 -10.75 -16.39
C PRO A 42 29.70 -12.15 -16.28
N THR A 43 29.08 -13.05 -15.51
CA THR A 43 29.35 -14.49 -15.61
C THR A 43 28.08 -15.31 -15.35
N GLU A 44 27.70 -16.02 -16.41
CA GLU A 44 26.73 -17.10 -16.56
C GLU A 44 27.13 -18.36 -15.77
N SER A 45 26.17 -19.12 -15.22
CA SER A 45 26.23 -20.60 -15.04
C SER A 45 24.94 -21.18 -14.42
N GLN A 46 24.11 -21.84 -15.23
CA GLN A 46 23.32 -23.05 -14.87
C GLN A 46 24.09 -24.26 -15.48
N PRO A 47 24.02 -25.55 -15.02
CA PRO A 47 22.76 -26.31 -14.85
C PRO A 47 22.73 -27.50 -13.81
N ARG A 48 21.50 -27.98 -13.55
CA ARG A 48 20.98 -29.36 -13.32
C ARG A 48 21.71 -30.38 -12.40
N ASN A 49 20.96 -30.95 -11.44
CA ASN A 49 20.94 -32.40 -11.24
C ASN A 49 19.55 -32.91 -10.82
N ALA A 50 19.21 -34.11 -11.29
CA ALA A 50 17.88 -34.69 -11.39
C ALA A 50 17.51 -35.58 -10.21
N GLU A 51 16.22 -35.66 -9.87
CA GLU A 51 15.61 -36.93 -9.45
C GLU A 51 14.12 -36.95 -9.81
N ILE A 52 13.77 -37.89 -10.69
CA ILE A 52 12.40 -38.28 -11.07
C ILE A 52 12.25 -39.74 -10.61
N PRO A 53 11.09 -40.16 -10.11
CA PRO A 53 10.61 -41.50 -10.42
C PRO A 53 9.30 -41.48 -11.22
N ALA A 54 9.18 -42.53 -12.02
CA ALA A 54 8.39 -42.66 -13.23
C ALA A 54 6.87 -42.79 -13.04
N ALA A 55 6.16 -42.45 -14.11
CA ALA A 55 4.71 -42.54 -14.31
C ALA A 55 4.17 -43.99 -14.38
N PRO A 56 2.86 -44.19 -14.22
CA PRO A 56 2.11 -45.17 -14.99
C PRO A 56 1.34 -44.47 -16.12
N VAL A 57 1.63 -44.91 -17.34
CA VAL A 57 0.88 -44.64 -18.56
C VAL A 57 -0.47 -45.35 -18.48
N VAL A 58 -1.59 -44.62 -18.60
CA VAL A 58 -2.82 -45.20 -19.12
C VAL A 58 -3.59 -44.16 -19.96
N VAL A 59 -3.39 -44.28 -21.28
CA VAL A 59 -4.38 -44.18 -22.36
C VAL A 59 -5.32 -42.96 -22.34
N SER A 60 -5.02 -41.99 -23.22
CA SER A 60 -6.04 -41.15 -23.83
C SER A 60 -7.05 -42.00 -24.59
N PRO A 61 -8.33 -41.63 -24.54
CA PRO A 61 -8.90 -41.17 -25.80
C PRO A 61 -9.59 -39.82 -25.63
N SER A 62 -9.20 -38.88 -26.50
CA SER A 62 -10.03 -37.73 -26.82
C SER A 62 -11.31 -38.23 -27.50
N PRO A 63 -12.46 -37.60 -27.25
CA PRO A 63 -12.95 -36.76 -28.33
C PRO A 63 -13.54 -35.44 -27.83
N GLY A 64 -13.30 -34.39 -28.62
CA GLY A 64 -14.34 -33.40 -28.94
C GLY A 64 -15.04 -32.74 -27.76
N GLY A 65 -14.35 -31.80 -27.13
CA GLY A 65 -14.98 -30.73 -26.36
C GLY A 65 -14.52 -29.42 -26.96
N GLU A 66 -15.23 -28.94 -27.97
CA GLU A 66 -15.16 -27.55 -28.41
C GLU A 66 -15.70 -26.68 -27.27
N GLU A 67 -14.92 -26.49 -26.19
CA GLU A 67 -15.27 -25.51 -25.18
C GLU A 67 -14.91 -24.15 -25.74
N LYS A 68 -15.82 -23.71 -26.61
CA LYS A 68 -15.99 -22.36 -27.12
C LYS A 68 -15.63 -21.41 -25.98
N ALA A 69 -14.48 -20.74 -26.11
CA ALA A 69 -14.04 -19.69 -25.22
C ALA A 69 -15.22 -18.73 -25.02
N GLN A 70 -15.92 -18.87 -23.89
CA GLN A 70 -16.95 -17.93 -23.53
C GLN A 70 -16.24 -16.60 -23.34
N PRO A 71 -16.71 -15.52 -24.01
CA PRO A 71 -16.13 -14.21 -23.80
C PRO A 71 -16.20 -13.95 -22.30
N ALA A 72 -15.04 -13.66 -21.69
CA ALA A 72 -14.95 -13.30 -20.30
C ALA A 72 -15.98 -12.20 -20.03
N GLY A 73 -17.10 -12.58 -19.40
CA GLY A 73 -18.13 -11.66 -19.01
C GLY A 73 -17.51 -10.56 -18.15
N PRO A 74 -18.07 -9.35 -18.15
CA PRO A 74 -17.52 -8.24 -17.38
C PRO A 74 -17.29 -8.69 -15.95
N VAL A 75 -16.03 -8.60 -15.51
CA VAL A 75 -15.63 -8.98 -14.15
C VAL A 75 -16.39 -8.07 -13.20
N GLN A 76 -17.47 -8.60 -12.61
CA GLN A 76 -18.26 -7.84 -11.65
C GLN A 76 -17.41 -7.66 -10.41
N LEU A 77 -16.77 -6.48 -10.32
CA LEU A 77 -16.02 -6.06 -9.16
C LEU A 77 -17.00 -5.99 -7.99
N LYS A 78 -16.86 -6.94 -7.05
CA LYS A 78 -17.59 -6.92 -5.78
C LYS A 78 -17.40 -5.54 -5.16
N THR A 79 -18.52 -4.86 -4.89
CA THR A 79 -18.51 -3.55 -4.28
C THR A 79 -17.75 -3.64 -2.97
N ARG A 80 -16.65 -2.91 -2.85
CA ARG A 80 -15.82 -2.91 -1.65
C ARG A 80 -16.68 -2.40 -0.49
N GLN A 81 -16.97 -3.28 0.48
CA GLN A 81 -17.73 -2.91 1.67
C GLN A 81 -17.00 -1.76 2.37
N ARG A 82 -17.73 -0.69 2.67
CA ARG A 82 -17.14 0.50 3.30
C ARG A 82 -17.10 0.26 4.81
N LYS A 83 -15.92 0.44 5.42
CA LYS A 83 -15.75 0.44 6.88
C LYS A 83 -16.03 1.86 7.42
N SER A 84 -16.67 1.95 8.58
CA SER A 84 -16.89 3.21 9.29
C SER A 84 -15.70 3.52 10.22
N PRO A 85 -15.31 4.79 10.38
CA PRO A 85 -14.23 5.15 11.30
C PRO A 85 -14.63 4.86 12.75
N PHE A 86 -13.71 4.28 13.51
CA PHE A 86 -13.88 3.97 14.94
C PHE A 86 -12.89 4.80 15.76
N ALA A 87 -13.35 5.92 16.32
CA ALA A 87 -12.52 6.84 17.10
C ALA A 87 -12.55 6.45 18.58
N THR A 88 -11.61 5.62 19.02
CA THR A 88 -11.42 5.27 20.43
C THR A 88 -10.05 5.66 20.93
N GLN A 89 -9.97 5.98 22.22
CA GLN A 89 -8.71 6.23 22.90
C GLN A 89 -8.15 4.92 23.44
N LEU A 90 -6.87 4.67 23.17
CA LEU A 90 -6.18 3.45 23.60
C LEU A 90 -5.09 3.77 24.61
N HIS A 91 -4.86 2.85 25.53
CA HIS A 91 -3.77 2.94 26.49
C HIS A 91 -2.41 2.87 25.77
N ALA A 92 -1.39 3.54 26.31
CA ALA A 92 -0.05 3.59 25.71
C ALA A 92 0.55 2.18 25.50
N GLY A 93 0.37 1.28 26.47
CA GLY A 93 0.81 -0.12 26.33
C GLY A 93 0.13 -0.88 25.19
N THR A 94 -1.15 -0.58 24.90
CA THR A 94 -1.86 -1.18 23.76
C THR A 94 -1.34 -0.62 22.44
N LEU A 95 -1.09 0.69 22.37
CA LEU A 95 -0.50 1.32 21.19
C LEU A 95 0.87 0.71 20.86
N ALA A 96 1.74 0.51 21.85
CA ALA A 96 3.03 -0.14 21.64
C ALA A 96 2.90 -1.55 21.05
N ARG A 97 1.90 -2.33 21.47
CA ARG A 97 1.61 -3.65 20.90
C ARG A 97 1.12 -3.57 19.46
N LEU A 98 0.27 -2.58 19.15
CA LEU A 98 -0.21 -2.34 17.79
C LEU A 98 0.92 -1.89 16.85
N GLU A 99 1.85 -1.09 17.34
CA GLU A 99 3.05 -0.69 16.60
C GLU A 99 3.98 -1.87 16.37
N TRP A 100 4.16 -2.74 17.37
CA TRP A 100 4.93 -3.97 17.23
C TRP A 100 4.35 -4.86 16.13
N ILE A 101 3.05 -5.19 16.15
CA ILE A 101 2.46 -6.03 15.09
C ILE A 101 2.54 -5.35 13.71
N LYS A 102 2.42 -4.02 13.64
CA LYS A 102 2.58 -3.28 12.38
C LYS A 102 3.98 -3.48 11.80
N ALA A 103 5.01 -3.45 12.64
CA ALA A 103 6.38 -3.71 12.23
C ALA A 103 6.60 -5.17 11.74
N HIS A 104 5.72 -6.09 12.13
CA HIS A 104 5.77 -7.51 11.74
C HIS A 104 4.86 -7.83 10.54
N GLY A 105 4.38 -6.81 9.82
CA GLY A 105 3.62 -6.99 8.58
C GLY A 105 2.11 -7.11 8.76
N TYR A 106 1.58 -6.95 9.99
CA TYR A 106 0.15 -6.95 10.21
C TYR A 106 -0.49 -5.60 9.88
N VAL A 107 -1.69 -5.64 9.29
CA VAL A 107 -2.50 -4.44 9.04
C VAL A 107 -3.31 -4.13 10.29
N ILE A 108 -3.02 -3.00 10.94
CA ILE A 108 -3.70 -2.60 12.20
C ILE A 108 -5.21 -2.56 12.01
N THR A 109 -5.71 -2.00 10.91
CA THR A 109 -7.15 -1.89 10.64
C THR A 109 -7.83 -3.25 10.66
N ASP A 110 -7.24 -4.26 10.03
CA ASP A 110 -7.84 -5.61 9.96
C ASP A 110 -7.65 -6.36 11.26
N THR A 111 -6.51 -6.17 11.94
CA THR A 111 -6.24 -6.82 13.23
C THR A 111 -7.19 -6.30 14.32
N VAL A 112 -7.43 -4.98 14.36
CA VAL A 112 -8.35 -4.37 15.33
C VAL A 112 -9.78 -4.80 15.06
N ASP A 113 -10.20 -4.82 13.80
CA ASP A 113 -11.52 -5.28 13.36
C ASP A 113 -11.74 -6.76 13.75
N GLU A 114 -10.77 -7.63 13.45
CA GLU A 114 -10.82 -9.06 13.83
C GLU A 114 -10.83 -9.26 15.35
N ALA A 115 -9.97 -8.55 16.09
CA ALA A 115 -9.92 -8.66 17.55
C ALA A 115 -11.23 -8.22 18.21
N ILE A 116 -11.86 -7.14 17.71
CA ILE A 116 -13.17 -6.69 18.19
C ILE A 116 -14.23 -7.75 17.87
N ASN A 117 -14.31 -8.23 16.63
CA ASN A 117 -15.31 -9.23 16.25
C ASN A 117 -15.16 -10.54 17.04
N ARG A 118 -13.92 -10.98 17.28
CA ARG A 118 -13.65 -12.16 18.12
C ARG A 118 -14.12 -11.95 19.56
N TYR A 119 -13.86 -10.78 20.15
CA TYR A 119 -14.36 -10.46 21.48
C TYR A 119 -15.90 -10.45 21.53
N LEU A 120 -16.56 -9.89 20.51
CA LEU A 120 -18.03 -9.88 20.42
C LEU A 120 -18.61 -11.29 20.26
N ASP A 121 -17.97 -12.12 19.43
CA ASP A 121 -18.35 -13.53 19.22
C ASP A 121 -18.18 -14.33 20.54
N ASP A 122 -17.07 -14.16 21.25
CA ASP A 122 -16.81 -14.80 22.55
C ASP A 122 -17.80 -14.31 23.64
N ALA A 123 -18.28 -13.07 23.54
CA ALA A 123 -19.32 -12.51 24.41
C ALA A 123 -20.74 -12.96 24.03
N GLY A 124 -20.90 -13.71 22.93
CA GLY A 124 -22.20 -14.19 22.45
C GLY A 124 -23.08 -13.08 21.86
N ILE A 125 -22.49 -11.95 21.44
CA ILE A 125 -23.24 -10.86 20.82
C ILE A 125 -23.69 -11.28 19.42
N PRO A 126 -25.00 -11.19 19.09
CA PRO A 126 -25.51 -11.60 17.79
C PRO A 126 -24.89 -10.82 16.64
N LYS A 127 -24.73 -11.48 15.49
CA LYS A 127 -24.28 -10.84 14.25
C LYS A 127 -25.41 -10.03 13.61
N PRO A 128 -25.10 -8.90 12.97
CA PRO A 128 -26.10 -8.12 12.26
C PRO A 128 -26.69 -8.92 11.08
N ASP A 129 -27.97 -8.68 10.78
CA ASP A 129 -28.62 -9.21 9.57
C ASP A 129 -27.98 -8.66 8.29
N ARG A 130 -28.34 -9.20 7.13
CA ARG A 130 -27.92 -8.76 5.79
C ARG A 130 -28.15 -7.26 5.51
N ASN A 131 -28.99 -6.60 6.31
CA ASN A 131 -29.26 -5.16 6.25
C ASN A 131 -28.46 -4.34 7.29
N ASP A 132 -27.41 -4.90 7.89
CA ASP A 132 -26.58 -4.28 8.93
C ASP A 132 -27.38 -3.85 10.19
N ARG A 133 -28.52 -4.52 10.46
CA ARG A 133 -29.36 -4.28 11.64
C ARG A 133 -29.12 -5.35 12.70
N MET A 134 -28.93 -4.91 13.95
CA MET A 134 -28.93 -5.81 15.11
C MET A 134 -30.35 -6.39 15.31
N PRO A 135 -30.46 -7.64 15.81
CA PRO A 135 -31.74 -8.25 16.16
C PRO A 135 -32.44 -7.55 17.32
#